data_AF-A0A4R0X2N3-F1
#
_entry.id   AF-A0A4R0X2N3-F1
#
_cell.length_a   1.000
_cell.length_b   1.000
_cell.length_c   1.000
_cell.angle_alpha   90.00
_cell.angle_beta   90.00
_cell.angle_gamma   90.00
#
_symmetry.space_group_name_H-M   'P 1'
#
loop_
_entity.id
_entity.type
_entity.pdbx_description
1 polymer ?
#
loop_
_entity_poly.entity_id
_entity_poly.type
_entity_poly.pdbx_seq_one_letter_code
_entity_poly.pdbx_strand_id
1 'polypeptide(L)'
;LQVNYGLLTDARGVPVAISVFEGNTADADTFMPQVRQLRERFGIDEMVLVGDRGMIAQTHIDALRADAGLQWITALKTGSLRVLASEGALQLGLFDERNLFEFAHADYPGERLVACRNPELAKRRAHKRQALLEATVALLEPIRQRVAAGRLKGQDRIGLCVGKVLNRYKVGKHFDLVIGDASFEYT
;
A
#
# COMPACT_ATOMS: atom_id res chain seq x y z
N LEU A 1 -9.41 -19.09 -1.48
CA LEU A 1 -8.20 -19.84 -1.90
C LEU A 1 -7.22 -18.81 -2.46
N GLN A 2 -6.06 -18.68 -1.84
CA GLN A 2 -4.94 -17.89 -2.35
C GLN A 2 -3.90 -18.89 -2.88
N VAL A 3 -3.23 -18.56 -3.98
CA VAL A 3 -2.13 -19.34 -4.56
C VAL A 3 -0.97 -18.38 -4.78
N ASN A 4 0.21 -18.75 -4.31
CA ASN A 4 1.42 -17.95 -4.48
C ASN A 4 2.25 -18.55 -5.62
N TYR A 5 2.77 -17.71 -6.50
CA TYR A 5 3.57 -18.12 -7.65
C TYR A 5 4.96 -17.49 -7.55
N GLY A 6 6.00 -18.31 -7.70
CA GLY A 6 7.37 -17.87 -7.95
C GLY A 6 7.68 -17.96 -9.44
N LEU A 7 8.09 -16.86 -10.05
CA LEU A 7 8.53 -16.83 -11.45
C LEU A 7 10.03 -16.51 -11.49
N LEU A 8 10.82 -17.44 -12.02
CA LEU A 8 12.23 -17.19 -12.33
C LEU A 8 12.35 -16.74 -13.78
N THR A 9 13.06 -15.64 -14.01
CA THR A 9 13.38 -15.14 -15.34
C THR A 9 14.88 -15.01 -15.53
N ASP A 10 15.33 -15.05 -16.79
CA ASP A 10 16.68 -14.61 -17.13
C ASP A 10 16.80 -13.07 -17.12
N ALA A 11 17.99 -12.54 -17.41
CA ALA A 11 18.27 -11.10 -17.44
C ALA A 11 17.48 -10.33 -18.53
N ARG A 12 16.91 -11.02 -19.52
CA ARG A 12 16.07 -10.42 -20.57
C ARG A 12 14.59 -10.44 -20.18
N GLY A 13 14.26 -11.00 -19.02
CA GLY A 13 12.88 -11.18 -18.56
C GLY A 13 12.19 -12.40 -19.15
N VAL A 14 12.94 -13.33 -19.78
CA VAL A 14 12.36 -14.57 -20.32
C VAL A 14 12.12 -15.56 -19.17
N PRO A 15 10.89 -16.08 -19.00
CA PRO A 15 10.60 -17.10 -17.99
C PRO A 15 11.43 -18.37 -18.16
N VAL A 16 12.06 -18.83 -17.08
CA VAL A 16 12.88 -20.05 -17.01
C VAL A 16 12.19 -21.13 -16.18
N ALA A 17 11.55 -20.75 -15.07
CA ALA A 17 10.84 -21.68 -14.19
C ALA A 17 9.65 -21.02 -13.49
N ILE A 18 8.64 -21.83 -13.19
CA ILE A 18 7.51 -21.46 -12.35
C ILE A 18 7.40 -22.42 -11.17
N SER A 19 7.15 -21.87 -9.99
CA SER A 19 6.86 -22.62 -8.78
C SER A 19 5.50 -22.18 -8.24
N VAL A 20 4.68 -23.13 -7.81
CA VAL A 20 3.32 -22.89 -7.32
C VAL A 20 3.23 -23.34 -5.87
N PHE A 21 2.66 -22.50 -5.03
CA PHE A 21 2.57 -22.72 -3.58
C PHE A 21 1.14 -22.52 -3.10
N GLU A 22 0.75 -23.34 -2.12
CA GLU A 22 -0.50 -23.15 -1.39
C GLU A 22 -0.43 -21.82 -0.62
N GLY A 23 -1.45 -20.98 -0.76
CA GLY A 23 -1.57 -19.77 0.06
C GLY A 23 -1.77 -20.08 1.53
N ASN A 24 -1.57 -19.09 2.41
CA ASN A 24 -1.64 -19.19 3.88
C ASN A 24 -0.52 -19.99 4.56
N THR A 25 0.47 -20.51 3.84
CA THR A 25 1.75 -20.83 4.48
C THR A 25 2.46 -19.51 4.75
N ALA A 26 3.03 -19.32 5.93
CA ALA A 26 3.83 -18.11 6.17
C ALA A 26 4.93 -18.08 5.09
N ASP A 27 4.82 -17.15 4.14
CA ASP A 27 5.79 -16.96 3.05
C ASP A 27 7.21 -16.82 3.61
N ALA A 28 7.32 -16.47 4.89
CA ALA A 28 8.58 -16.32 5.57
C ALA A 28 9.45 -17.58 5.69
N ASP A 29 8.85 -18.75 5.87
CA ASP A 29 9.62 -19.97 6.13
C ASP A 29 9.97 -20.72 4.83
N THR A 30 9.25 -20.44 3.74
CA THR A 30 9.39 -21.17 2.47
C THR A 30 10.23 -20.43 1.43
N PHE A 31 10.40 -19.11 1.57
CA PHE A 31 11.06 -18.26 0.60
C PHE A 31 12.55 -18.58 0.40
N MET A 32 13.36 -18.56 1.47
CA MET A 32 14.81 -18.78 1.35
C MET A 32 15.18 -20.20 0.89
N PRO A 33 14.51 -21.28 1.34
CA PRO A 33 14.75 -22.62 0.80
C PRO A 33 14.53 -22.71 -0.72
N GLN A 34 13.52 -22.05 -1.26
CA GLN A 34 13.24 -22.07 -2.70
C GLN A 34 14.30 -21.32 -3.50
N VAL A 35 14.77 -20.18 -2.99
CA VAL A 35 15.84 -19.40 -3.60
C VAL A 35 17.10 -20.27 -3.72
N ARG A 36 17.47 -21.00 -2.66
CA ARG A 36 18.59 -21.94 -2.69
C ARG A 36 18.35 -23.07 -3.69
N GLN A 37 17.17 -23.68 -3.69
CA GLN A 37 16.81 -24.74 -4.62
C GLN A 37 16.93 -24.30 -6.09
N LEU A 38 16.46 -23.09 -6.43
CA LEU A 38 16.57 -22.54 -7.78
C LEU A 38 18.02 -22.27 -8.15
N ARG A 39 18.82 -21.71 -7.23
CA ARG A 39 20.26 -21.48 -7.47
C ARG A 39 21.01 -22.77 -7.71
N GLU A 40 20.82 -23.77 -6.87
CA GLU A 40 21.46 -25.09 -7.03
C GLU A 40 21.03 -25.78 -8.31
N ARG A 41 19.72 -25.76 -8.62
CA ARG A 41 19.17 -26.42 -9.81
C ARG A 41 19.70 -25.83 -11.11
N PHE A 42 19.87 -24.51 -11.17
CA PHE A 42 20.24 -23.80 -12.40
C PHE A 42 21.67 -23.27 -12.40
N GLY A 43 22.45 -23.50 -11.33
CA GLY A 43 23.81 -22.99 -11.19
C GLY A 43 23.87 -21.46 -11.18
N ILE A 44 22.94 -20.81 -10.46
CA ILE A 44 22.82 -19.34 -10.45
C ILE A 44 23.72 -18.75 -9.37
N ASP A 45 24.76 -18.05 -9.81
CA ASP A 45 25.67 -17.33 -8.92
C ASP A 45 25.02 -16.06 -8.36
N GLU A 46 24.34 -15.29 -9.22
CA GLU A 46 23.71 -14.02 -8.86
C GLU A 46 22.20 -14.04 -9.13
N MET A 47 21.40 -13.66 -8.14
CA MET A 47 19.95 -13.63 -8.23
C MET A 47 19.37 -12.37 -7.59
N VAL A 48 18.44 -11.72 -8.29
CA VAL A 48 17.66 -10.59 -7.76
C VAL A 48 16.25 -11.06 -7.45
N LEU A 49 15.82 -10.90 -6.21
CA LEU A 49 14.50 -11.27 -5.76
C LEU A 49 13.58 -10.05 -5.82
N VAL A 50 12.45 -10.18 -6.51
CA VAL A 50 11.46 -9.12 -6.61
C VAL A 50 10.18 -9.60 -5.95
N GLY A 51 9.73 -8.87 -4.93
CA GLY A 51 8.55 -9.25 -4.17
C GLY A 51 7.90 -8.04 -3.50
N ASP A 52 6.63 -8.18 -3.15
CA ASP A 52 5.98 -7.14 -2.37
C ASP A 52 6.54 -7.08 -0.93
N ARG A 53 6.14 -6.04 -0.20
CA ARG A 53 6.62 -5.82 1.19
C ARG A 53 6.15 -6.90 2.17
N GLY A 54 5.03 -7.56 1.88
CA GLY A 54 4.47 -8.63 2.71
C GLY A 54 5.26 -9.93 2.56
N MET A 55 5.74 -10.20 1.35
CA MET A 55 6.56 -11.37 1.02
C MET A 55 7.99 -11.22 1.52
N ILE A 56 8.61 -10.06 1.33
CA ILE A 56 10.00 -9.79 1.75
C ILE A 56 9.98 -9.06 3.09
N ALA A 57 9.98 -9.84 4.18
CA ALA A 57 10.07 -9.33 5.54
C ALA A 57 11.51 -8.87 5.88
N GLN A 58 11.67 -8.14 6.98
CA GLN A 58 13.01 -7.68 7.39
C GLN A 58 13.95 -8.86 7.65
N THR A 59 13.42 -9.94 8.23
CA THR A 59 14.16 -11.18 8.46
C THR A 59 14.73 -11.79 7.17
N HIS A 60 14.01 -11.67 6.04
CA HIS A 60 14.56 -12.08 4.74
C HIS A 60 15.58 -11.12 4.22
N ILE A 61 15.34 -9.81 4.34
CA ILE A 61 16.32 -8.79 3.92
C ILE A 61 17.66 -9.05 4.62
N ASP A 62 17.63 -9.34 5.92
CA ASP A 62 18.85 -9.65 6.68
C ASP A 62 19.52 -10.95 6.19
N ALA A 63 18.74 -11.98 5.86
CA ALA A 63 19.25 -13.23 5.29
C ALA A 63 19.81 -13.08 3.87
N LEU A 64 19.18 -12.25 3.04
CA LEU A 64 19.62 -11.93 1.68
C LEU A 64 20.90 -11.10 1.72
N ARG A 65 21.00 -10.12 2.63
CA ARG A 65 22.19 -9.29 2.83
C ARG A 65 23.42 -10.09 3.25
N ALA A 66 23.24 -11.22 3.92
CA ALA A 66 24.33 -12.11 4.32
C ALA A 66 24.94 -12.92 3.15
N ASP A 67 24.26 -13.00 2.01
CA ASP A 67 24.70 -13.77 0.83
C ASP A 67 25.04 -12.80 -0.30
N ALA A 68 26.33 -12.69 -0.65
CA ALA A 68 26.81 -11.76 -1.67
C ALA A 68 26.22 -12.00 -3.08
N GLY A 69 25.71 -13.22 -3.35
CA GLY A 69 25.06 -13.55 -4.62
C GLY A 69 23.57 -13.20 -4.68
N LEU A 70 22.99 -12.64 -3.60
CA LEU A 70 21.58 -12.31 -3.52
C LEU A 70 21.34 -10.81 -3.39
N GLN A 71 20.44 -10.30 -4.22
CA GLN A 71 19.94 -8.92 -4.13
C GLN A 71 18.41 -8.92 -4.10
N TRP A 72 17.80 -7.79 -3.74
CA TRP A 72 16.35 -7.70 -3.64
C TRP A 72 15.79 -6.37 -4.11
N ILE A 73 14.54 -6.40 -4.53
CA ILE A 73 13.69 -5.25 -4.79
C ILE A 73 12.38 -5.50 -4.05
N THR A 74 12.07 -4.62 -3.10
CA THR A 74 10.80 -4.65 -2.35
C THR A 74 10.25 -3.25 -2.15
N ALA A 75 8.96 -3.17 -1.80
CA ALA A 75 8.29 -1.90 -1.53
C ALA A 75 8.43 -1.50 -0.06
N LEU A 76 8.45 -0.20 0.26
CA LEU A 76 8.37 0.27 1.65
C LEU A 76 6.92 0.29 2.16
N LYS A 77 6.75 0.17 3.49
CA LYS A 77 5.44 0.34 4.13
C LYS A 77 5.00 1.81 4.04
N THR A 78 3.69 2.02 3.92
CA THR A 78 3.09 3.38 3.88
C THR A 78 3.50 4.25 5.07
N GLY A 79 3.70 3.67 6.26
CA GLY A 79 4.19 4.39 7.44
C GLY A 79 5.60 4.96 7.23
N SER A 80 6.55 4.11 6.84
CA SER A 80 7.93 4.52 6.55
C SER A 80 8.02 5.52 5.40
N LEU A 81 7.22 5.32 4.34
CA LEU A 81 7.14 6.28 3.22
C LEU A 81 6.67 7.66 3.69
N ARG A 82 5.76 7.73 4.68
CA ARG A 82 5.28 9.00 5.22
C ARG A 82 6.38 9.73 5.98
N VAL A 83 7.21 9.02 6.74
CA VAL A 83 8.35 9.59 7.47
C VAL A 83 9.35 10.19 6.48
N LEU A 84 9.76 9.42 5.47
CA LEU A 84 10.66 9.88 4.41
C LEU A 84 10.10 11.10 3.66
N ALA A 85 8.79 11.14 3.43
CA ALA A 85 8.14 12.29 2.81
C ALA A 85 8.13 13.53 3.73
N SER A 86 7.87 13.37 5.03
CA SER A 86 7.84 14.48 5.98
C SER A 86 9.21 15.06 6.31
N GLU A 87 10.26 14.23 6.27
CA GLU A 87 11.64 14.65 6.52
C GLU A 87 12.30 15.30 5.30
N GLY A 88 11.57 15.41 4.18
CA GLY A 88 12.09 16.03 2.95
C GLY A 88 13.10 15.16 2.19
N ALA A 89 13.26 13.89 2.56
CA ALA A 89 14.11 12.93 1.83
C ALA A 89 13.60 12.73 0.38
N LEU A 90 12.30 12.88 0.17
CA LEU A 90 11.69 12.91 -1.16
C LEU A 90 11.70 14.33 -1.73
N GLN A 91 12.71 14.65 -2.55
CA GLN A 91 12.77 15.91 -3.27
C GLN A 91 11.74 15.94 -4.41
N LEU A 92 10.52 16.39 -4.10
CA LEU A 92 9.38 16.33 -5.02
C LEU A 92 9.60 17.09 -6.34
N GLY A 93 10.45 18.13 -6.35
CA GLY A 93 10.81 18.89 -7.55
C GLY A 93 11.75 18.15 -8.52
N LEU A 94 12.31 17.00 -8.14
CA LEU A 94 13.09 16.17 -9.06
C LEU A 94 12.22 15.32 -10.00
N PHE A 95 10.92 15.25 -9.74
CA PHE A 95 9.99 14.41 -10.50
C PHE A 95 9.34 15.11 -11.70
N ASP A 96 9.95 16.18 -12.19
CA ASP A 96 9.37 17.03 -13.23
C ASP A 96 9.62 16.44 -14.63
N GLU A 97 10.82 15.91 -14.88
CA GLU A 97 11.16 15.20 -16.13
C GLU A 97 11.36 13.69 -15.92
N ARG A 98 11.81 13.27 -14.73
CA ARG A 98 12.06 11.86 -14.39
C ARG A 98 11.04 11.38 -13.37
N ASN A 99 10.19 10.43 -13.77
CA ASN A 99 9.23 9.80 -12.86
C ASN A 99 9.88 8.83 -11.87
N LEU A 100 11.20 8.61 -11.95
CA LEU A 100 11.97 7.76 -11.05
C LEU A 100 13.18 8.53 -10.53
N PHE A 101 13.42 8.44 -9.23
CA PHE A 101 14.57 9.03 -8.57
C PHE A 101 15.12 8.07 -7.52
N GLU A 102 16.45 8.05 -7.39
CA GLU A 102 17.18 7.16 -6.49
C GLU A 102 17.87 7.97 -5.40
N PHE A 103 17.82 7.49 -4.16
CA PHE A 103 18.46 8.13 -3.03
C PHE A 103 18.84 7.13 -1.93
N ALA A 104 19.72 7.56 -1.04
CA ALA A 104 20.06 6.86 0.19
C ALA A 104 19.45 7.58 1.39
N HIS A 105 19.20 6.85 2.47
CA HIS A 105 18.69 7.40 3.72
C HIS A 105 19.38 6.74 4.91
N ALA A 106 19.60 7.48 5.99
CA ALA A 106 20.32 6.99 7.18
C ALA A 106 19.61 5.79 7.83
N ASP A 107 18.26 5.77 7.81
CA ASP A 107 17.46 4.66 8.32
C ASP A 107 17.56 3.37 7.50
N TYR A 108 18.14 3.44 6.30
CA TYR A 108 18.28 2.33 5.36
C TYR A 108 19.73 2.19 4.91
N PRO A 109 20.67 1.91 5.83
CA PRO A 109 22.09 1.86 5.52
C PRO A 109 22.41 0.71 4.56
N GLY A 110 23.14 1.02 3.49
CA GLY A 110 23.50 0.05 2.46
C GLY A 110 22.37 -0.31 1.49
N GLU A 111 21.21 0.33 1.60
CA GLU A 111 20.09 0.15 0.67
C GLU A 111 19.96 1.34 -0.28
N ARG A 112 19.53 1.04 -1.52
CA ARG A 112 19.22 2.04 -2.52
C ARG A 112 17.71 2.20 -2.61
N LEU A 113 17.20 3.36 -2.18
CA LEU A 113 15.78 3.67 -2.27
C LEU A 113 15.47 4.23 -3.65
N VAL A 114 14.37 3.74 -4.24
CA VAL A 114 13.87 4.21 -5.52
C VAL A 114 12.45 4.70 -5.32
N ALA A 115 12.22 5.99 -5.59
CA ALA A 115 10.91 6.60 -5.54
C ALA A 115 10.37 6.80 -6.96
N CYS A 116 9.09 6.51 -7.16
CA CYS A 116 8.41 6.64 -8.45
C CYS A 116 7.18 7.55 -8.34
N ARG A 117 7.14 8.62 -9.14
CA ARG A 117 5.95 9.45 -9.32
C ARG A 117 5.15 8.92 -10.50
N ASN A 118 3.95 8.43 -10.23
CA ASN A 118 3.03 7.97 -11.27
C ASN A 118 1.83 8.95 -11.39
N PRO A 119 1.85 9.90 -12.35
CA PRO A 119 0.79 10.90 -12.50
C PRO A 119 -0.56 10.27 -12.89
N GLU A 120 -0.55 9.18 -13.65
CA GLU A 120 -1.77 8.50 -14.06
C GLU A 120 -2.44 7.79 -12.86
N LEU A 121 -1.64 7.15 -12.01
CA LEU A 121 -2.14 6.58 -10.76
C LEU A 121 -2.69 7.68 -9.83
N ALA A 122 -2.06 8.86 -9.80
CA ALA A 122 -2.55 10.00 -9.04
C ALA A 122 -3.93 10.47 -9.55
N LYS A 123 -4.10 10.62 -10.87
CA LYS A 123 -5.40 10.95 -11.51
C LYS A 123 -6.47 9.91 -11.15
N ARG A 124 -6.19 8.62 -11.31
CA ARG A 124 -7.13 7.53 -10.97
C ARG A 124 -7.52 7.54 -9.50
N ARG A 125 -6.56 7.77 -8.60
CA ARG A 125 -6.82 7.90 -7.16
C ARG A 125 -7.67 9.13 -6.83
N ALA A 126 -7.43 10.26 -7.51
CA ALA A 126 -8.25 11.46 -7.35
C ALA A 126 -9.69 11.23 -7.80
N HIS A 127 -9.90 10.67 -8.99
CA HIS A 127 -11.22 10.33 -9.50
C HIS A 127 -11.97 9.34 -8.60
N LYS A 128 -11.29 8.26 -8.18
CA LYS A 128 -11.87 7.28 -7.25
C LYS A 128 -12.24 7.93 -5.91
N ARG A 129 -11.38 8.80 -5.36
CA ARG A 129 -11.69 9.52 -4.13
C ARG A 129 -12.94 10.39 -4.30
N GLN A 130 -13.02 11.14 -5.39
CA GLN A 130 -14.17 12.00 -5.68
C GLN A 130 -15.47 11.20 -5.75
N ALA A 131 -15.50 10.10 -6.49
CA ALA A 131 -16.66 9.22 -6.58
C ALA A 131 -17.09 8.66 -5.21
N LEU A 132 -16.13 8.31 -4.33
CA LEU A 132 -16.43 7.83 -2.99
C LEU A 132 -16.94 8.94 -2.05
N LEU A 133 -16.48 10.18 -2.22
CA LEU A 133 -16.98 11.34 -1.49
C LEU A 133 -18.43 11.62 -1.90
N GLU A 134 -18.72 11.69 -3.19
CA GLU A 134 -20.07 11.88 -3.73
C GLU A 134 -21.04 10.78 -3.27
N ALA A 135 -20.59 9.52 -3.32
CA ALA A 135 -21.39 8.40 -2.81
C ALA A 135 -21.64 8.48 -1.30
N THR A 136 -20.67 9.01 -0.53
CA THR A 136 -20.85 9.25 0.92
C THR A 136 -21.85 10.37 1.16
N VAL A 137 -21.71 11.50 0.45
CA VAL A 137 -22.62 12.65 0.52
C VAL A 137 -24.06 12.23 0.22
N ALA A 138 -24.27 11.44 -0.84
CA ALA A 138 -25.59 10.92 -1.21
C ALA A 138 -26.23 10.05 -0.11
N LEU A 139 -25.43 9.41 0.75
CA LEU A 139 -25.91 8.63 1.89
C LEU A 139 -26.08 9.46 3.17
N LEU A 140 -25.32 10.54 3.33
CA LEU A 140 -25.46 11.49 4.45
C LEU A 140 -26.67 12.41 4.27
N GLU A 141 -27.02 12.76 3.04
CA GLU A 141 -28.09 13.70 2.74
C GLU A 141 -29.48 13.24 3.28
N PRO A 142 -29.90 11.98 3.13
CA PRO A 142 -31.13 11.50 3.75
C PRO A 142 -31.11 11.56 5.29
N ILE A 143 -29.93 11.41 5.91
CA ILE A 143 -29.79 11.55 7.37
C ILE A 143 -30.00 13.01 7.75
N ARG A 144 -29.36 13.95 7.04
CA ARG A 144 -29.54 15.40 7.24
C ARG A 144 -31.01 15.81 7.12
N GLN A 145 -31.71 15.33 6.09
CA GLN A 145 -33.14 15.58 5.89
C GLN A 145 -34.01 15.04 7.03
N ARG A 146 -33.70 13.84 7.55
CA ARG A 146 -34.43 13.25 8.69
C ARG A 146 -34.22 14.03 9.99
N VAL A 147 -33.01 14.56 10.21
CA VAL A 147 -32.71 15.42 11.37
C VAL A 147 -33.46 16.74 11.24
N ALA A 148 -33.38 17.40 10.08
CA ALA A 148 -34.09 18.66 9.81
C ALA A 148 -35.62 18.52 9.94
N ALA A 149 -36.18 17.39 9.50
CA ALA A 149 -37.61 17.08 9.66
C ALA A 149 -38.00 16.67 11.11
N GLY A 150 -37.05 16.65 12.06
CA GLY A 150 -37.29 16.24 13.44
C GLY A 150 -37.58 14.75 13.63
N ARG A 151 -37.39 13.92 12.61
CA ARG A 151 -37.63 12.45 12.64
C ARG A 151 -36.46 11.67 13.24
N LEU A 152 -35.29 12.29 13.32
CA LEU A 152 -34.09 11.74 13.98
C LEU A 152 -33.54 12.79 14.94
N LYS A 153 -33.44 12.45 16.22
CA LYS A 153 -33.00 13.34 17.31
C LYS A 153 -32.10 12.59 18.29
N GLY A 154 -31.32 13.35 19.04
CA GLY A 154 -30.32 12.87 20.00
C GLY A 154 -28.98 12.64 19.33
N GLN A 155 -27.94 13.27 19.89
CA GLN A 155 -26.58 13.22 19.35
C GLN A 155 -26.11 11.78 19.09
N ASP A 156 -26.35 10.86 20.03
CA ASP A 156 -25.95 9.45 19.90
C ASP A 156 -26.61 8.74 18.72
N ARG A 157 -27.92 8.96 18.52
CA ARG A 157 -28.68 8.30 17.46
C ARG A 157 -28.29 8.81 16.08
N ILE A 158 -28.02 10.12 15.98
CA ILE A 158 -27.50 10.73 14.75
C ILE A 158 -26.08 10.21 14.47
N GLY A 159 -25.21 10.23 15.49
CA GLY A 159 -23.84 9.71 15.42
C GLY A 159 -23.76 8.26 14.94
N LEU A 160 -24.62 7.37 15.46
CA LEU A 160 -24.68 5.97 15.01
C LEU A 160 -25.06 5.83 13.53
N CYS A 161 -25.98 6.66 13.04
CA CYS A 161 -26.39 6.62 11.63
C CYS A 161 -25.27 7.14 10.72
N VAL A 162 -24.66 8.27 11.09
CA VAL A 162 -23.55 8.89 10.35
C VAL A 162 -22.32 7.96 10.34
N GLY A 163 -21.97 7.38 11.49
CA GLY A 163 -20.85 6.45 11.61
C GLY A 163 -20.99 5.20 10.72
N LYS A 164 -22.21 4.65 10.59
CA LYS A 164 -22.48 3.54 9.65
C LYS A 164 -22.19 3.93 8.20
N VAL A 165 -22.54 5.15 7.80
CA VAL A 165 -22.27 5.66 6.45
C VAL A 165 -20.77 5.87 6.24
N LEU A 166 -20.08 6.54 7.17
CA LEU A 166 -18.64 6.79 7.06
C LEU A 166 -17.80 5.51 7.00
N ASN A 167 -18.18 4.49 7.79
CA ASN A 167 -17.48 3.20 7.83
C ASN A 167 -17.63 2.39 6.53
N ARG A 168 -18.64 2.69 5.70
CA ARG A 168 -18.88 1.97 4.43
C ARG A 168 -17.75 2.20 3.42
N TYR A 169 -17.37 3.45 3.21
CA TYR A 169 -16.36 3.82 2.19
C TYR A 169 -15.02 4.24 2.79
N LYS A 170 -14.91 4.34 4.12
CA LYS A 170 -13.67 4.68 4.85
C LYS A 170 -13.05 6.01 4.41
N VAL A 171 -13.88 6.97 3.97
CA VAL A 171 -13.48 8.32 3.57
C VAL A 171 -13.75 9.38 4.66
N GLY A 172 -14.11 8.96 5.87
CA GLY A 172 -14.50 9.87 6.97
C GLY A 172 -13.47 10.95 7.32
N LYS A 173 -12.16 10.71 7.09
CA LYS A 173 -11.10 11.71 7.27
C LYS A 173 -11.19 12.94 6.35
N HIS A 174 -12.10 12.93 5.38
CA HIS A 174 -12.33 14.01 4.42
C HIS A 174 -13.59 14.82 4.76
N PHE A 175 -14.25 14.53 5.87
CA PHE A 175 -15.44 15.23 6.32
C PHE A 175 -15.21 15.80 7.71
N ASP A 176 -15.55 17.06 7.88
CA ASP A 176 -15.70 17.66 9.21
C ASP A 176 -17.17 17.55 9.61
N LEU A 177 -17.46 16.87 10.72
CA LEU A 177 -18.82 16.58 11.16
C LEU A 177 -19.19 17.37 12.41
N VAL A 178 -20.33 18.04 12.37
CA VAL A 178 -20.93 18.71 13.52
C VAL A 178 -22.27 18.05 13.81
N ILE A 179 -22.36 17.35 14.95
CA ILE A 179 -23.55 16.61 15.36
C ILE A 179 -24.05 17.17 16.68
N GLY A 180 -25.25 17.76 16.67
CA GLY A 180 -25.98 18.19 17.86
C GLY A 180 -27.20 17.32 18.12
N ASP A 181 -28.02 17.68 19.12
CA ASP A 181 -29.21 16.90 19.50
C ASP A 181 -30.35 16.96 18.48
N ALA A 182 -30.38 18.00 17.65
CA ALA A 182 -31.36 18.16 16.58
C ALA A 182 -30.75 18.79 15.32
N SER A 183 -29.42 18.78 15.20
CA SER A 183 -28.68 19.35 14.08
C SER A 183 -27.62 18.37 13.58
N PHE A 184 -27.40 18.37 12.26
CA PHE A 184 -26.34 17.60 11.63
C PHE A 184 -25.82 18.37 10.42
N GLU A 185 -24.54 18.75 10.48
CA GLU A 185 -23.83 19.47 9.42
C GLU A 185 -22.53 18.74 9.07
N TYR A 186 -22.12 18.86 7.80
CA TYR A 186 -20.85 18.34 7.32
C TYR A 186 -20.27 19.25 6.23
N THR A 187 -18.94 19.34 6.18
CA THR A 187 -18.16 19.96 5.10
C THR A 187 -17.13 18.98 4.54
#